data_AF-A0A2T7HBR6-F1
#
_entry.id   AF-A0A2T7HBR6-F1
#
_cell.length_a   1.000
_cell.length_b   1.000
_cell.length_c   1.000
_cell.angle_alpha   90.00
_cell.angle_beta   90.00
_cell.angle_gamma   90.00
#
_symmetry.space_group_name_H-M   'P 1'
#
loop_
_entity.id
_entity.type
_entity.pdbx_description
1 polymer ?
#
loop_
_entity_poly.entity_id
_entity_poly.type
_entity_poly.pdbx_seq_one_letter_code
_entity_poly.pdbx_strand_id
1 'polypeptide(L)'
;MADFTAKESITQNVSTEAEFNSAIANVNSNQTQVIDIVASFTLSADTTPLNKNAKIKSSTGSEIFDGGFSVLTVENGAKVTFGVRSKGTGMSNVFGPNGSALIGVQGGSLANVTADQGLFHVPSGEMFSAGGVSITNFAELKLGGRLFNEREVRVSSESIVTVESGEQDNSVQDSQVEQYNTAEPAMASLIMEYQSETFMTIPSDTVVILGKTTVDTLCQIQSDGTGTIWSNDTIEVSGNNFQDPGQIIGANVPKIELNNGGRFSGNISSTDPYGAFDGNTADTVTNTDGDFQMGTKGSCSVKHYKQTGGYLKFRIDNYEGHTSHLSILETLDVSGGVLEITAETYPDHPRSTVSTLITAPGPSSDLNKLAELVHFNSFPSNITPSLQVVGNELRLSLTAVAH
;
A
#
# COMPACT_ATOMS: atom_id res chain seq x y z
N MET A 1 50.32 0.67 -2.75
CA MET A 1 48.96 1.12 -3.11
C MET A 1 48.44 0.09 -4.09
N ALA A 2 47.47 -0.74 -3.68
CA ALA A 2 46.91 -1.76 -4.55
C ALA A 2 45.89 -1.08 -5.47
N ASP A 3 46.16 -1.09 -6.77
CA ASP A 3 45.22 -0.70 -7.82
C ASP A 3 43.97 -1.57 -7.73
N PHE A 4 42.84 -0.96 -7.33
CA PHE A 4 41.53 -1.50 -7.60
C PHE A 4 41.23 -1.26 -9.08
N THR A 5 41.71 -2.14 -9.96
CA THR A 5 41.21 -2.21 -11.33
C THR A 5 39.81 -2.82 -11.27
N ALA A 6 38.79 -2.01 -11.55
CA ALA A 6 37.46 -2.50 -11.83
C ALA A 6 37.55 -3.49 -12.99
N LYS A 7 37.33 -4.78 -12.72
CA LYS A 7 37.33 -5.82 -13.74
C LYS A 7 36.18 -5.48 -14.71
N GLU A 8 36.50 -5.20 -15.97
CA GLU A 8 35.48 -4.93 -16.98
C GLU A 8 34.46 -6.07 -17.02
N SER A 9 33.19 -5.72 -17.01
CA SER A 9 32.09 -6.68 -17.07
C SER A 9 32.08 -7.34 -18.45
N ILE A 10 32.43 -8.62 -18.51
CA ILE A 10 32.43 -9.40 -19.75
C ILE A 10 30.99 -9.53 -20.23
N THR A 11 30.70 -9.02 -21.43
CA THR A 11 29.39 -9.11 -22.10
C THR A 11 29.39 -10.22 -23.14
N GLN A 12 28.36 -11.07 -23.13
CA GLN A 12 28.14 -12.12 -24.12
C GLN A 12 26.91 -11.78 -24.97
N ASN A 13 27.12 -11.67 -26.29
CA ASN A 13 26.03 -11.45 -27.25
C ASN A 13 25.34 -12.77 -27.57
N VAL A 14 24.02 -12.76 -27.60
CA VAL A 14 23.17 -13.94 -27.77
C VAL A 14 22.15 -13.69 -28.88
N SER A 15 22.06 -14.62 -29.82
CA SER A 15 21.13 -14.59 -30.96
C SER A 15 20.20 -15.81 -31.02
N THR A 16 20.43 -16.82 -30.18
CA THR A 16 19.67 -18.08 -30.18
C THR A 16 19.41 -18.59 -28.76
N GLU A 17 18.43 -19.49 -28.60
CA GLU A 17 18.14 -20.16 -27.33
C GLU A 17 19.34 -20.94 -26.77
N ALA A 18 20.08 -21.64 -27.62
CA ALA A 18 21.25 -22.42 -27.20
C ALA A 18 22.38 -21.51 -26.66
N GLU A 19 22.61 -20.37 -27.32
CA GLU A 19 23.54 -19.35 -26.85
C GLU A 19 23.08 -18.71 -25.54
N PHE A 20 21.77 -18.52 -25.36
CA PHE A 20 21.22 -17.95 -24.13
C PHE A 20 21.46 -18.87 -22.93
N ASN A 21 21.13 -20.16 -23.07
CA ASN A 21 21.39 -21.15 -22.03
C ASN A 21 22.90 -21.32 -21.77
N SER A 22 23.73 -21.27 -22.80
CA SER A 22 25.18 -21.26 -22.62
C SER A 22 25.68 -20.01 -21.89
N ALA A 23 25.09 -18.83 -22.15
CA ALA A 23 25.44 -17.60 -21.47
C ALA A 23 25.06 -17.64 -19.99
N ILE A 24 23.90 -18.21 -19.64
CA ILE A 24 23.52 -18.45 -18.25
C ILE A 24 24.51 -19.38 -17.54
N ALA A 25 24.94 -20.48 -18.18
CA ALA A 25 25.95 -21.38 -17.64
C ALA A 25 27.30 -20.67 -17.39
N ASN A 26 27.69 -19.76 -18.28
CA ASN A 26 28.87 -18.94 -18.14
C ASN A 26 28.73 -17.93 -16.98
N VAL A 27 27.55 -17.33 -16.78
CA VAL A 27 27.26 -16.47 -15.62
C VAL A 27 27.43 -17.27 -14.32
N ASN A 28 26.82 -18.45 -14.25
CA ASN A 28 26.89 -19.31 -13.08
C ASN A 28 28.33 -19.77 -12.77
N SER A 29 29.18 -19.83 -13.79
CA SER A 29 30.61 -20.13 -13.69
C SER A 29 31.49 -18.90 -13.43
N ASN A 30 30.90 -17.71 -13.21
CA ASN A 30 31.57 -16.41 -13.06
C ASN A 30 32.46 -16.00 -14.27
N GLN A 31 32.16 -16.50 -15.45
CA GLN A 31 32.90 -16.18 -16.68
C GLN A 31 32.35 -14.95 -17.39
N THR A 32 31.05 -14.67 -17.24
CA THR A 32 30.38 -13.47 -17.74
C THR A 32 29.42 -12.93 -16.66
N GLN A 33 29.00 -11.68 -16.82
CA GLN A 33 28.04 -11.02 -15.93
C GLN A 33 26.94 -10.31 -16.70
N VAL A 34 27.10 -10.12 -18.01
CA VAL A 34 26.17 -9.38 -18.86
C VAL A 34 25.81 -10.24 -20.06
N ILE A 35 24.52 -10.51 -20.23
CA ILE A 35 23.96 -11.18 -21.40
C ILE A 35 23.26 -10.11 -22.23
N ASP A 36 23.66 -9.96 -23.49
CA ASP A 36 23.05 -9.02 -24.44
C ASP A 36 22.30 -9.79 -25.53
N ILE A 37 20.98 -9.69 -25.53
CA ILE A 37 20.11 -10.31 -26.53
C ILE A 37 20.13 -9.42 -27.78
N VAL A 38 20.83 -9.88 -28.83
CA VAL A 38 21.05 -9.11 -30.06
C VAL A 38 20.17 -9.54 -31.23
N ALA A 39 19.56 -10.74 -31.17
CA ALA A 39 18.51 -11.19 -32.08
C ALA A 39 17.39 -11.92 -31.33
N SER A 40 16.15 -11.81 -31.81
CA SER A 40 15.00 -12.47 -31.17
C SER A 40 14.99 -13.98 -31.43
N PHE A 41 14.56 -14.75 -30.43
CA PHE A 41 14.42 -16.21 -30.51
C PHE A 41 13.25 -16.70 -29.65
N THR A 42 12.83 -17.95 -29.87
CA THR A 42 11.77 -18.62 -29.11
C THR A 42 12.38 -19.70 -28.23
N LEU A 43 11.94 -19.78 -26.97
CA LEU A 43 12.28 -20.87 -26.07
C LEU A 43 11.48 -22.13 -26.42
N SER A 44 12.15 -23.28 -26.29
CA SER A 44 11.58 -24.61 -26.43
C SER A 44 11.58 -25.40 -25.12
N ALA A 45 12.22 -24.87 -24.08
CA ALA A 45 12.19 -25.37 -22.71
C ALA A 45 12.46 -24.22 -21.72
N ASP A 46 12.27 -24.49 -20.42
CA ASP A 46 12.67 -23.58 -19.36
C ASP A 46 14.17 -23.31 -19.40
N THR A 47 14.55 -22.06 -19.13
CA THR A 47 15.97 -21.73 -19.02
C THR A 47 16.57 -22.32 -17.75
N THR A 48 17.88 -22.62 -17.80
CA THR A 48 18.59 -23.01 -16.59
C THR A 48 18.56 -21.88 -15.54
N PRO A 49 18.44 -22.17 -14.23
CA PRO A 49 18.42 -21.13 -13.21
C PRO A 49 19.70 -20.30 -13.14
N LEU A 50 19.56 -19.02 -12.80
CA LEU A 50 20.66 -18.12 -12.45
C LEU A 50 20.94 -18.18 -10.95
N ASN A 51 22.16 -18.61 -10.63
CA ASN A 51 22.69 -18.77 -9.26
C ASN A 51 23.78 -17.75 -8.93
N LYS A 52 24.02 -16.80 -9.84
CA LYS A 52 24.97 -15.69 -9.71
C LYS A 52 24.36 -14.42 -10.29
N ASN A 53 24.88 -13.28 -9.84
CA ASN A 53 24.41 -11.98 -10.27
C ASN A 53 24.59 -11.81 -11.78
N ALA A 54 23.59 -11.25 -12.44
CA ALA A 54 23.57 -11.08 -13.88
C ALA A 54 22.88 -9.78 -14.28
N LYS A 55 23.25 -9.25 -15.44
CA LYS A 55 22.48 -8.24 -16.15
C LYS A 55 22.09 -8.77 -17.51
N ILE A 56 20.80 -8.87 -17.77
CA ILE A 56 20.24 -9.29 -19.05
C ILE A 56 19.60 -8.07 -19.71
N LYS A 57 20.09 -7.71 -20.90
CA LYS A 57 19.65 -6.53 -21.64
C LYS A 57 19.50 -6.85 -23.13
N SER A 58 18.91 -5.94 -23.89
CA SER A 58 18.97 -5.97 -25.35
C SER A 58 19.43 -4.63 -25.89
N SER A 59 20.56 -4.62 -26.59
CA SER A 59 21.08 -3.45 -27.31
C SER A 59 20.37 -3.20 -28.64
N THR A 60 19.66 -4.19 -29.18
CA THR A 60 18.96 -4.09 -30.48
C THR A 60 17.44 -4.01 -30.36
N GLY A 61 16.90 -4.05 -29.14
CA GLY A 61 15.46 -4.12 -28.90
C GLY A 61 14.85 -5.49 -29.24
N SER A 62 15.70 -6.51 -29.38
CA SER A 62 15.33 -7.92 -29.58
C SER A 62 14.58 -8.47 -28.37
N GLU A 63 13.81 -9.52 -28.63
CA GLU A 63 12.84 -10.07 -27.68
C GLU A 63 13.04 -11.58 -27.50
N ILE A 64 12.63 -12.09 -26.34
CA ILE A 64 12.55 -13.52 -26.09
C ILE A 64 11.07 -13.92 -26.22
N PHE A 65 10.74 -14.85 -27.11
CA PHE A 65 9.42 -15.46 -27.13
C PHE A 65 9.45 -16.67 -26.19
N ASP A 66 8.70 -16.64 -25.11
CA ASP A 66 8.85 -17.63 -24.04
C ASP A 66 8.28 -19.01 -24.38
N GLY A 67 7.39 -19.11 -25.39
CA GLY A 67 6.80 -20.40 -25.79
C GLY A 67 5.97 -21.10 -24.70
N GLY A 68 5.64 -20.41 -23.60
CA GLY A 68 5.05 -20.98 -22.38
C GLY A 68 6.07 -21.40 -21.31
N PHE A 69 7.36 -21.21 -21.54
CA PHE A 69 8.45 -21.61 -20.64
C PHE A 69 8.97 -20.46 -19.77
N SER A 70 9.60 -20.78 -18.65
CA SER A 70 10.29 -19.81 -17.81
C SER A 70 11.48 -19.21 -18.55
N VAL A 71 11.44 -17.89 -18.79
CA VAL A 71 12.59 -17.14 -19.30
C VAL A 71 13.64 -16.95 -18.22
N LEU A 72 13.20 -16.83 -16.96
CA LEU A 72 14.07 -16.47 -15.86
C LEU A 72 13.68 -17.21 -14.59
N THR A 73 14.63 -17.96 -14.04
CA THR A 73 14.57 -18.48 -12.68
C THR A 73 15.79 -17.97 -11.91
N VAL A 74 15.58 -17.27 -10.80
CA VAL A 74 16.64 -16.67 -9.96
C VAL A 74 16.70 -17.36 -8.61
N GLU A 75 17.87 -17.89 -8.24
CA GLU A 75 18.04 -18.71 -7.05
C GLU A 75 19.36 -18.42 -6.32
N ASN A 76 19.53 -19.01 -5.14
CA ASN A 76 20.79 -19.05 -4.41
C ASN A 76 21.42 -17.67 -4.11
N GLY A 77 20.57 -16.66 -3.86
CA GLY A 77 20.99 -15.30 -3.51
C GLY A 77 21.45 -14.47 -4.71
N ALA A 78 21.19 -14.93 -5.93
CA ALA A 78 21.50 -14.19 -7.14
C ALA A 78 20.62 -12.94 -7.28
N LYS A 79 21.22 -11.85 -7.77
CA LYS A 79 20.51 -10.62 -8.13
C LYS A 79 20.60 -10.41 -9.63
N VAL A 80 19.47 -10.45 -10.32
CA VAL A 80 19.39 -10.36 -11.78
C VAL A 80 18.69 -9.09 -12.19
N THR A 81 19.40 -8.20 -12.88
CA THR A 81 18.81 -7.04 -13.54
C THR A 81 18.30 -7.45 -14.93
N PHE A 82 17.02 -7.22 -15.21
CA PHE A 82 16.37 -7.67 -16.43
C PHE A 82 15.73 -6.51 -17.21
N GLY A 83 16.25 -6.26 -18.41
CA GLY A 83 15.84 -5.19 -19.32
C GLY A 83 15.60 -5.69 -20.75
N VAL A 84 15.02 -6.89 -20.90
CA VAL A 84 14.63 -7.47 -22.19
C VAL A 84 13.13 -7.70 -22.21
N ARG A 85 12.48 -7.53 -23.36
CA ARG A 85 11.07 -7.91 -23.51
C ARG A 85 10.95 -9.40 -23.73
N SER A 86 10.21 -10.06 -22.86
CA SER A 86 9.70 -11.40 -23.08
C SER A 86 8.23 -11.35 -23.50
N LYS A 87 7.83 -12.21 -24.45
CA LYS A 87 6.44 -12.36 -24.90
C LYS A 87 5.98 -13.80 -24.77
N GLY A 88 4.80 -13.98 -24.17
CA GLY A 88 4.10 -15.26 -24.14
C GLY A 88 3.35 -15.47 -22.83
N THR A 89 3.44 -16.67 -22.25
CA THR A 89 2.66 -17.07 -21.06
C THR A 89 3.47 -17.74 -19.97
N GLY A 90 4.79 -17.82 -20.15
CA GLY A 90 5.70 -18.47 -19.22
C GLY A 90 5.72 -17.82 -17.84
N MET A 91 6.11 -18.60 -16.83
CA MET A 91 6.24 -18.14 -15.45
C MET A 91 7.71 -18.02 -15.08
N SER A 92 8.19 -16.79 -14.90
CA SER A 92 9.51 -16.53 -14.35
C SER A 92 9.45 -16.53 -12.82
N ASN A 93 10.46 -17.10 -12.17
CA ASN A 93 10.47 -17.34 -10.73
C ASN A 93 11.68 -16.69 -10.04
N VAL A 94 11.47 -16.19 -8.83
CA VAL A 94 12.52 -15.72 -7.93
C VAL A 94 12.38 -16.46 -6.60
N PHE A 95 13.27 -17.42 -6.34
CA PHE A 95 13.25 -18.25 -5.13
C PHE A 95 14.32 -17.79 -4.14
N GLY A 96 13.92 -17.37 -2.95
CA GLY A 96 14.74 -16.43 -2.20
C GLY A 96 14.92 -16.56 -0.68
N PRO A 97 14.93 -17.74 -0.02
CA PRO A 97 15.31 -17.74 1.40
C PRO A 97 16.73 -17.17 1.63
N ASN A 98 17.54 -17.02 0.57
CA ASN A 98 18.90 -16.48 0.56
C ASN A 98 19.04 -15.09 -0.09
N GLY A 99 17.96 -14.31 -0.26
CA GLY A 99 18.03 -12.94 -0.80
C GLY A 99 18.15 -12.84 -2.32
N SER A 100 17.62 -13.83 -3.04
CA SER A 100 17.51 -13.80 -4.51
C SER A 100 16.60 -12.66 -4.95
N ALA A 101 16.96 -11.95 -6.02
CA ALA A 101 16.21 -10.79 -6.50
C ALA A 101 16.13 -10.69 -8.02
N LEU A 102 14.95 -10.33 -8.52
CA LEU A 102 14.75 -9.76 -9.85
C LEU A 102 14.69 -8.24 -9.73
N ILE A 103 15.53 -7.54 -10.48
CA ILE A 103 15.51 -6.08 -10.60
C ILE A 103 15.02 -5.74 -12.01
N GLY A 104 13.76 -5.33 -12.13
CA GLY A 104 13.13 -4.92 -13.38
C GLY A 104 13.54 -3.51 -13.79
N VAL A 105 14.08 -3.36 -15.00
CA VAL A 105 14.51 -2.05 -15.54
C VAL A 105 13.89 -1.77 -16.90
N GLN A 106 14.06 -0.54 -17.39
CA GLN A 106 13.56 -0.02 -18.65
C GLN A 106 13.78 -1.00 -19.82
N GLY A 107 12.70 -1.23 -20.58
CA GLY A 107 12.69 -2.19 -21.69
C GLY A 107 12.52 -3.64 -21.25
N GLY A 108 12.48 -3.92 -19.95
CA GLY A 108 12.18 -5.21 -19.38
C GLY A 108 10.69 -5.53 -19.42
N SER A 109 10.36 -6.76 -19.85
CA SER A 109 9.03 -7.30 -19.68
C SER A 109 9.05 -8.82 -19.50
N LEU A 110 8.19 -9.35 -18.63
CA LEU A 110 7.98 -10.78 -18.43
C LEU A 110 6.48 -11.12 -18.50
N ALA A 111 6.13 -12.28 -19.05
CA ALA A 111 4.73 -12.70 -19.12
C ALA A 111 4.11 -12.89 -17.73
N ASN A 112 4.85 -13.51 -16.81
CA ASN A 112 4.46 -13.60 -15.41
C ASN A 112 5.72 -13.62 -14.53
N VAL A 113 5.57 -13.10 -13.31
CA VAL A 113 6.61 -13.13 -12.28
C VAL A 113 6.03 -13.70 -11.00
N THR A 114 6.65 -14.74 -10.45
CA THR A 114 6.43 -15.18 -9.07
C THR A 114 7.69 -14.91 -8.26
N ALA A 115 7.55 -14.16 -7.18
CA ALA A 115 8.55 -14.09 -6.12
C ALA A 115 8.07 -14.94 -4.95
N ASP A 116 8.84 -15.97 -4.62
CA ASP A 116 8.58 -16.92 -3.54
C ASP A 116 9.78 -16.91 -2.60
N GLN A 117 9.60 -16.35 -1.40
CA GLN A 117 10.69 -15.96 -0.49
C GLN A 117 11.70 -14.96 -1.11
N GLY A 118 11.52 -14.52 -2.36
CA GLY A 118 12.42 -13.66 -3.10
C GLY A 118 12.00 -12.19 -3.16
N LEU A 119 12.83 -11.39 -3.82
CA LEU A 119 12.57 -9.97 -4.05
C LEU A 119 12.27 -9.70 -5.53
N PHE A 120 11.18 -9.01 -5.81
CA PHE A 120 10.98 -8.33 -7.08
C PHE A 120 11.08 -6.82 -6.86
N HIS A 121 12.02 -6.15 -7.52
CA HIS A 121 12.29 -4.73 -7.37
C HIS A 121 12.15 -4.00 -8.71
N VAL A 122 11.34 -2.94 -8.74
CA VAL A 122 11.35 -1.95 -9.82
C VAL A 122 11.93 -0.65 -9.25
N PRO A 123 13.20 -0.30 -9.53
CA PRO A 123 13.85 0.87 -8.97
C PRO A 123 13.21 2.20 -9.38
N SER A 124 13.47 3.25 -8.61
CA SER A 124 13.08 4.61 -9.00
C SER A 124 13.64 5.00 -10.38
N GLY A 125 12.81 5.68 -11.17
CA GLY A 125 13.12 6.07 -12.55
C GLY A 125 13.01 4.94 -13.58
N GLU A 126 12.78 3.70 -13.16
CA GLU A 126 12.66 2.54 -14.05
C GLU A 126 11.20 2.21 -14.38
N MET A 127 11.01 1.53 -15.51
CA MET A 127 9.73 0.99 -15.93
C MET A 127 9.86 -0.48 -16.31
N PHE A 128 8.95 -1.31 -15.80
CA PHE A 128 8.92 -2.73 -16.08
C PHE A 128 7.50 -3.21 -16.36
N SER A 129 7.33 -4.14 -17.30
CA SER A 129 6.01 -4.71 -17.60
C SER A 129 5.93 -6.19 -17.22
N ALA A 130 4.93 -6.58 -16.45
CA ALA A 130 4.63 -7.97 -16.14
C ALA A 130 3.20 -8.31 -16.59
N GLY A 131 2.93 -9.50 -17.13
CA GLY A 131 1.54 -9.88 -17.37
C GLY A 131 0.79 -10.10 -16.05
N GLY A 132 1.32 -10.95 -15.17
CA GLY A 132 0.84 -11.10 -13.78
C GLY A 132 2.00 -11.17 -12.79
N VAL A 133 1.76 -10.77 -11.54
CA VAL A 133 2.78 -10.79 -10.47
C VAL A 133 2.21 -11.47 -9.23
N SER A 134 2.97 -12.38 -8.64
CA SER A 134 2.61 -13.06 -7.40
C SER A 134 3.78 -12.97 -6.41
N ILE A 135 3.51 -12.43 -5.23
CA ILE A 135 4.45 -12.24 -4.13
C ILE A 135 3.94 -13.10 -2.98
N THR A 136 4.69 -14.16 -2.64
CA THR A 136 4.25 -15.18 -1.70
C THR A 136 5.37 -15.66 -0.78
N ASN A 137 4.99 -16.24 0.36
CA ASN A 137 5.86 -16.88 1.33
C ASN A 137 7.01 -15.97 1.75
N PHE A 138 6.74 -14.88 2.47
CA PHE A 138 7.78 -13.93 2.91
C PHE A 138 8.56 -13.23 1.78
N ALA A 139 8.04 -13.26 0.55
CA ALA A 139 8.61 -12.48 -0.55
C ALA A 139 8.31 -10.99 -0.39
N GLU A 140 9.09 -10.17 -1.11
CA GLU A 140 8.96 -8.72 -1.16
C GLU A 140 8.74 -8.23 -2.60
N LEU A 141 7.81 -7.29 -2.78
CA LEU A 141 7.78 -6.39 -3.92
C LEU A 141 8.28 -5.02 -3.47
N LYS A 142 9.39 -4.56 -4.03
CA LYS A 142 9.90 -3.21 -3.82
C LYS A 142 9.58 -2.34 -5.03
N LEU A 143 8.86 -1.25 -4.82
CA LEU A 143 8.34 -0.39 -5.87
C LEU A 143 8.84 1.05 -5.69
N GLY A 144 9.88 1.42 -6.44
CA GLY A 144 10.32 2.80 -6.61
C GLY A 144 9.94 3.40 -7.95
N GLY A 145 9.81 2.57 -8.99
CA GLY A 145 9.43 2.97 -10.35
C GLY A 145 8.04 2.49 -10.76
N ARG A 146 7.81 2.34 -12.06
CA ARG A 146 6.49 1.95 -12.60
C ARG A 146 6.45 0.49 -13.01
N LEU A 147 5.55 -0.28 -12.39
CA LEU A 147 5.22 -1.64 -12.76
C LEU A 147 3.92 -1.65 -13.57
N PHE A 148 4.02 -1.93 -14.87
CA PHE A 148 2.85 -2.12 -15.72
C PHE A 148 2.40 -3.58 -15.65
N ASN A 149 1.30 -3.84 -14.96
CA ASN A 149 0.71 -5.17 -14.87
C ASN A 149 -0.62 -5.29 -15.63
N GLU A 150 -0.75 -6.32 -16.47
CA GLU A 150 -1.98 -6.58 -17.23
C GLU A 150 -3.06 -7.30 -16.40
N ARG A 151 -2.63 -8.09 -15.42
CA ARG A 151 -3.43 -8.77 -14.40
C ARG A 151 -3.01 -8.31 -13.02
N GLU A 152 -3.81 -8.64 -12.01
CA GLU A 152 -3.56 -8.17 -10.64
C GLU A 152 -2.19 -8.62 -10.10
N VAL A 153 -1.53 -7.73 -9.38
CA VAL A 153 -0.44 -8.09 -8.46
C VAL A 153 -1.09 -8.73 -7.23
N ARG A 154 -0.74 -9.98 -6.95
CA ARG A 154 -1.25 -10.73 -5.79
C ARG A 154 -0.17 -10.85 -4.73
N VAL A 155 -0.50 -10.46 -3.50
CA VAL A 155 0.40 -10.50 -2.34
C VAL A 155 -0.26 -11.36 -1.27
N SER A 156 0.45 -12.38 -0.78
CA SER A 156 -0.10 -13.37 0.15
C SER A 156 1.01 -13.96 1.03
N SER A 157 0.63 -14.73 2.06
CA SER A 157 1.57 -15.58 2.80
C SER A 157 2.76 -14.83 3.42
N GLU A 158 2.51 -13.87 4.33
CA GLU A 158 3.56 -13.12 5.06
C GLU A 158 4.47 -12.25 4.19
N SER A 159 3.98 -11.88 3.01
CA SER A 159 4.69 -11.03 2.06
C SER A 159 4.48 -9.53 2.29
N ILE A 160 5.44 -8.75 1.78
CA ILE A 160 5.49 -7.30 1.93
C ILE A 160 5.59 -6.57 0.58
N VAL A 161 4.93 -5.42 0.49
CA VAL A 161 5.15 -4.41 -0.55
C VAL A 161 5.82 -3.19 0.09
N THR A 162 7.01 -2.84 -0.38
CA THR A 162 7.74 -1.66 0.09
C THR A 162 7.73 -0.61 -1.01
N VAL A 163 7.12 0.56 -0.76
CA VAL A 163 7.24 1.71 -1.66
C VAL A 163 8.53 2.46 -1.34
N GLU A 164 9.30 2.83 -2.37
CA GLU A 164 10.47 3.68 -2.23
C GLU A 164 10.11 5.13 -2.57
N SER A 165 10.59 6.08 -1.77
CA SER A 165 10.52 7.50 -2.12
C SER A 165 11.37 7.76 -3.37
N GLY A 166 10.78 8.29 -4.43
CA GLY A 166 11.55 8.82 -5.55
C GLY A 166 12.37 10.03 -5.10
N GLU A 167 13.60 10.20 -5.61
CA GLU A 167 14.28 11.50 -5.50
C GLU A 167 13.46 12.50 -6.33
N GLN A 168 12.65 13.34 -5.67
CA GLN A 168 12.06 14.50 -6.31
C GLN A 168 13.22 15.46 -6.65
N ASP A 169 13.56 15.54 -7.93
CA ASP A 169 14.37 16.64 -8.43
C ASP A 169 13.52 17.92 -8.26
N ASN A 170 13.81 18.69 -7.22
CA ASN A 170 13.02 19.82 -6.68
C ASN A 170 12.92 21.04 -7.64
N SER A 171 13.02 20.86 -8.95
CA SER A 171 13.19 21.95 -9.92
C SER A 171 11.95 22.30 -10.75
N VAL A 172 10.78 21.68 -10.54
CA VAL A 172 9.55 22.04 -11.29
C VAL A 172 8.39 22.38 -10.35
N GLN A 173 8.40 23.62 -9.84
CA GLN A 173 7.21 24.34 -9.40
C GLN A 173 6.50 24.92 -10.64
N ASP A 174 5.49 24.24 -11.16
CA ASP A 174 4.20 24.84 -11.55
C ASP A 174 3.33 23.80 -12.28
N SER A 175 2.09 23.64 -11.81
CA SER A 175 1.02 22.74 -12.27
C SER A 175 0.91 21.38 -11.53
N GLN A 176 -0.14 21.27 -10.70
CA GLN A 176 -0.57 20.09 -9.95
C GLN A 176 -1.05 18.91 -10.83
N VAL A 177 -0.64 18.86 -12.10
CA VAL A 177 -1.03 17.79 -13.03
C VAL A 177 0.19 17.21 -13.75
N GLU A 178 1.29 17.98 -13.90
CA GLU A 178 2.52 17.47 -14.53
C GLU A 178 3.54 16.89 -13.54
N GLN A 179 3.47 17.22 -12.24
CA GLN A 179 4.38 16.63 -11.22
C GLN A 179 4.18 15.12 -11.01
N TYR A 180 2.97 14.59 -11.25
CA TYR A 180 2.68 13.16 -11.15
C TYR A 180 3.28 12.32 -12.31
N ASN A 181 3.78 12.98 -13.36
CA ASN A 181 4.14 12.31 -14.60
C ASN A 181 5.60 11.82 -14.70
N THR A 182 6.49 12.16 -13.77
CA THR A 182 7.93 11.97 -14.00
C THR A 182 8.74 11.12 -13.01
N ALA A 183 8.23 10.67 -11.84
CA ALA A 183 8.97 9.68 -11.02
C ALA A 183 8.13 9.00 -9.91
N GLU A 184 6.85 8.70 -10.12
CA GLU A 184 6.03 8.10 -9.06
C GLU A 184 6.05 6.56 -9.09
N PRO A 185 6.17 5.91 -7.92
CA PRO A 185 5.94 4.49 -7.80
C PRO A 185 4.49 4.18 -8.20
N ALA A 186 4.32 3.31 -9.18
CA ALA A 186 2.99 3.03 -9.74
C ALA A 186 2.80 1.56 -10.10
N MET A 187 1.61 1.04 -9.87
CA MET A 187 1.13 -0.21 -10.44
C MET A 187 -0.38 -0.17 -10.70
N ALA A 188 -0.88 -1.07 -11.55
CA ALA A 188 -2.30 -1.19 -11.83
C ALA A 188 -3.03 -1.87 -10.66
N SER A 189 -3.60 -3.05 -10.85
CA SER A 189 -4.36 -3.68 -9.76
C SER A 189 -3.46 -4.37 -8.72
N LEU A 190 -3.82 -4.20 -7.44
CA LEU A 190 -3.21 -4.86 -6.29
C LEU A 190 -4.28 -5.63 -5.50
N ILE A 191 -4.00 -6.88 -5.18
CA ILE A 191 -4.82 -7.68 -4.25
C ILE A 191 -3.89 -8.20 -3.15
N MET A 192 -4.14 -7.76 -1.92
CA MET A 192 -3.53 -8.32 -0.71
C MET A 192 -4.50 -9.36 -0.16
N GLU A 193 -4.14 -10.64 -0.25
CA GLU A 193 -5.03 -11.78 -0.03
C GLU A 193 -4.80 -12.44 1.32
N TYR A 194 -5.90 -12.81 1.98
CA TYR A 194 -5.86 -13.56 3.22
C TYR A 194 -5.41 -15.01 2.99
N GLN A 195 -4.12 -15.23 3.21
CA GLN A 195 -3.53 -16.55 3.47
C GLN A 195 -2.64 -16.52 4.73
N SER A 196 -2.11 -15.34 5.06
CA SER A 196 -1.63 -14.91 6.37
C SER A 196 -1.46 -13.37 6.36
N GLU A 197 -0.86 -12.78 7.40
CA GLU A 197 -0.66 -11.32 7.49
C GLU A 197 0.16 -10.79 6.30
N THR A 198 -0.25 -9.70 5.64
CA THR A 198 0.56 -9.07 4.59
C THR A 198 0.60 -7.56 4.76
N PHE A 199 1.70 -6.95 4.33
CA PHE A 199 1.96 -5.55 4.64
C PHE A 199 2.34 -4.77 3.40
N MET A 200 1.88 -3.53 3.31
CA MET A 200 2.37 -2.53 2.39
C MET A 200 2.77 -1.29 3.18
N THR A 201 3.99 -0.80 2.95
CA THR A 201 4.49 0.40 3.62
C THR A 201 4.71 1.52 2.60
N ILE A 202 4.13 2.68 2.89
CA ILE A 202 4.26 3.91 2.10
C ILE A 202 5.03 4.93 2.95
N PRO A 203 6.26 5.32 2.54
CA PRO A 203 7.02 6.35 3.24
C PRO A 203 6.26 7.67 3.33
N SER A 204 6.71 8.51 4.27
CA SER A 204 6.22 9.89 4.39
C SER A 204 6.34 10.63 3.06
N ASP A 205 5.39 11.53 2.81
CA ASP A 205 5.40 12.47 1.69
C ASP A 205 5.50 11.81 0.30
N THR A 206 5.23 10.50 0.24
CA THR A 206 5.30 9.71 -0.99
C THR A 206 3.90 9.47 -1.52
N VAL A 207 3.69 9.77 -2.80
CA VAL A 207 2.48 9.38 -3.52
C VAL A 207 2.76 8.07 -4.26
N VAL A 208 1.94 7.05 -4.00
CA VAL A 208 1.92 5.81 -4.79
C VAL A 208 0.65 5.75 -5.63
N ILE A 209 0.80 5.49 -6.92
CA ILE A 209 -0.34 5.31 -7.83
C ILE A 209 -0.72 3.83 -7.86
N LEU A 210 -1.93 3.53 -7.43
CA LEU A 210 -2.52 2.19 -7.49
C LEU A 210 -3.80 2.23 -8.32
N GLY A 211 -4.02 1.23 -9.17
CA GLY A 211 -5.33 0.94 -9.74
C GLY A 211 -6.26 0.31 -8.72
N LYS A 212 -7.21 -0.52 -9.18
CA LYS A 212 -8.10 -1.29 -8.30
C LYS A 212 -7.31 -2.02 -7.21
N THR A 213 -7.59 -1.69 -5.96
CA THR A 213 -6.90 -2.24 -4.79
C THR A 213 -7.88 -2.94 -3.86
N THR A 214 -7.55 -4.15 -3.43
CA THR A 214 -8.27 -4.89 -2.38
C THR A 214 -7.31 -5.21 -1.24
N VAL A 215 -7.71 -4.86 -0.01
CA VAL A 215 -7.00 -5.16 1.24
C VAL A 215 -7.88 -6.09 2.06
N ASP A 216 -7.55 -7.37 2.09
CA ASP A 216 -8.35 -8.38 2.80
C ASP A 216 -7.94 -8.54 4.27
N THR A 217 -8.61 -9.45 4.97
CA THR A 217 -8.36 -9.90 6.34
C THR A 217 -6.86 -10.02 6.64
N LEU A 218 -6.42 -9.45 7.77
CA LEU A 218 -5.02 -9.41 8.22
C LEU A 218 -4.03 -8.74 7.26
N CYS A 219 -4.50 -8.06 6.22
CA CYS A 219 -3.66 -7.29 5.31
C CYS A 219 -3.65 -5.81 5.71
N GLN A 220 -2.52 -5.15 5.56
CA GLN A 220 -2.36 -3.77 6.01
C GLN A 220 -1.63 -2.91 4.99
N ILE A 221 -2.18 -1.73 4.69
CA ILE A 221 -1.43 -0.62 4.09
C ILE A 221 -1.14 0.41 5.18
N GLN A 222 0.13 0.76 5.38
CA GLN A 222 0.56 1.70 6.41
C GLN A 222 1.35 2.87 5.81
N SER A 223 1.08 4.07 6.32
CA SER A 223 1.94 5.22 6.24
C SER A 223 2.05 5.90 7.61
N ASP A 224 3.01 6.80 7.78
CA ASP A 224 3.29 7.52 9.02
C ASP A 224 2.46 8.81 9.19
N GLY A 225 1.53 9.09 8.27
CA GLY A 225 0.61 10.21 8.34
C GLY A 225 0.54 11.04 7.06
N THR A 226 1.61 11.06 6.25
CA THR A 226 1.67 11.94 5.07
C THR A 226 1.80 11.22 3.73
N GLY A 227 2.07 9.91 3.73
CA GLY A 227 2.02 9.12 2.51
C GLY A 227 0.61 9.06 1.93
N THR A 228 0.55 9.00 0.61
CA THR A 228 -0.69 9.13 -0.15
C THR A 228 -0.84 7.99 -1.14
N ILE A 229 -2.00 7.35 -1.12
CA ILE A 229 -2.44 6.47 -2.19
C ILE A 229 -3.23 7.31 -3.17
N TRP A 230 -2.82 7.35 -4.43
CA TRP A 230 -3.63 7.88 -5.51
C TRP A 230 -4.24 6.74 -6.33
N SER A 231 -5.52 6.85 -6.64
CA SER A 231 -6.25 5.88 -7.44
C SER A 231 -7.49 6.54 -8.05
N ASN A 232 -7.82 6.15 -9.28
CA ASN A 232 -9.13 6.45 -9.88
C ASN A 232 -10.20 5.44 -9.45
N ASP A 233 -9.79 4.31 -8.89
CA ASP A 233 -10.67 3.23 -8.46
C ASP A 233 -10.99 3.34 -6.96
N THR A 234 -11.95 2.54 -6.51
CA THR A 234 -12.23 2.40 -5.08
C THR A 234 -11.27 1.38 -4.48
N ILE A 235 -10.67 1.74 -3.35
CA ILE A 235 -9.91 0.80 -2.52
C ILE A 235 -10.91 0.07 -1.63
N GLU A 236 -11.03 -1.24 -1.84
CA GLU A 236 -11.90 -2.10 -1.04
C GLU A 236 -11.11 -2.64 0.15
N VAL A 237 -11.61 -2.42 1.36
CA VAL A 237 -10.99 -2.90 2.60
C VAL A 237 -11.97 -3.82 3.30
N SER A 238 -11.60 -5.10 3.45
CA SER A 238 -12.41 -6.14 4.08
C SER A 238 -11.67 -6.81 5.23
N GLY A 239 -12.41 -7.39 6.18
CA GLY A 239 -11.86 -8.24 7.23
C GLY A 239 -12.73 -9.49 7.44
N ASN A 240 -12.47 -10.19 8.55
CA ASN A 240 -13.33 -11.28 9.03
C ASN A 240 -14.00 -10.95 10.38
N ASN A 241 -13.65 -9.81 10.99
CA ASN A 241 -14.20 -9.18 12.22
C ASN A 241 -13.21 -8.07 12.69
N PHE A 242 -13.38 -7.54 13.91
CA PHE A 242 -12.47 -6.55 14.50
C PHE A 242 -11.09 -7.07 14.95
N GLN A 243 -10.94 -8.39 15.14
CA GLN A 243 -9.69 -9.03 15.55
C GLN A 243 -8.77 -9.20 14.34
N ASP A 244 -9.34 -9.48 13.17
CA ASP A 244 -8.61 -9.74 11.93
C ASP A 244 -9.00 -8.73 10.82
N PRO A 245 -8.79 -7.42 11.01
CA PRO A 245 -9.16 -6.44 10.00
C PRO A 245 -8.17 -6.47 8.83
N GLY A 246 -8.67 -6.31 7.60
CA GLY A 246 -7.90 -5.61 6.59
C GLY A 246 -7.88 -4.12 6.93
N GLN A 247 -6.76 -3.44 6.77
CA GLN A 247 -6.62 -2.09 7.32
C GLN A 247 -5.77 -1.13 6.48
N ILE A 248 -6.19 0.13 6.45
CA ILE A 248 -5.39 1.26 5.97
C ILE A 248 -5.12 2.19 7.16
N ILE A 249 -3.84 2.43 7.44
CA ILE A 249 -3.37 3.15 8.62
C ILE A 249 -2.51 4.34 8.20
N GLY A 250 -2.90 5.55 8.61
CA GLY A 250 -2.08 6.76 8.49
C GLY A 250 -1.82 7.25 7.06
N ALA A 251 -2.54 6.73 6.06
CA ALA A 251 -2.39 7.15 4.67
C ALA A 251 -3.51 8.11 4.23
N ASN A 252 -3.17 9.04 3.34
CA ASN A 252 -4.18 9.74 2.54
C ASN A 252 -4.70 8.80 1.46
N VAL A 253 -6.01 8.87 1.20
CA VAL A 253 -6.68 7.97 0.27
C VAL A 253 -7.67 8.72 -0.61
N PRO A 254 -7.93 8.29 -1.85
CA PRO A 254 -8.90 8.98 -2.69
C PRO A 254 -10.29 8.47 -2.32
N LYS A 255 -10.62 7.23 -2.69
CA LYS A 255 -11.90 6.61 -2.41
C LYS A 255 -11.70 5.26 -1.73
N ILE A 256 -12.31 5.09 -0.57
CA ILE A 256 -12.29 3.83 0.18
C ILE A 256 -13.69 3.32 0.46
N GLU A 257 -13.82 2.00 0.46
CA GLU A 257 -15.02 1.28 0.91
C GLU A 257 -14.64 0.30 2.01
N LEU A 258 -15.27 0.46 3.18
CA LEU A 258 -15.04 -0.35 4.36
C LEU A 258 -16.16 -1.38 4.48
N ASN A 259 -15.80 -2.65 4.27
CA ASN A 259 -16.70 -3.79 4.25
C ASN A 259 -16.31 -4.80 5.34
N ASN A 260 -17.28 -5.57 5.86
CA ASN A 260 -17.08 -6.77 6.68
C ASN A 260 -15.88 -6.69 7.67
N GLY A 261 -15.83 -5.69 8.55
CA GLY A 261 -14.74 -5.51 9.52
C GLY A 261 -13.45 -4.85 9.02
N GLY A 262 -13.40 -4.40 7.77
CA GLY A 262 -12.29 -3.60 7.24
C GLY A 262 -12.13 -2.27 7.98
N ARG A 263 -10.90 -1.78 8.14
CA ARG A 263 -10.55 -0.63 9.01
C ARG A 263 -9.83 0.48 8.27
N PHE A 264 -10.20 1.72 8.56
CA PHE A 264 -9.43 2.91 8.24
C PHE A 264 -9.14 3.71 9.51
N SER A 265 -7.87 4.02 9.77
CA SER A 265 -7.47 4.75 10.98
C SER A 265 -6.26 5.66 10.75
N GLY A 266 -6.02 6.57 11.69
CA GLY A 266 -4.80 7.38 11.73
C GLY A 266 -3.56 6.54 12.01
N ASN A 267 -2.39 7.18 11.98
CA ASN A 267 -1.10 6.53 12.26
C ASN A 267 -1.07 5.98 13.69
N ILE A 268 -0.78 4.68 13.84
CA ILE A 268 -0.70 3.99 15.13
C ILE A 268 0.76 3.92 15.56
N SER A 269 1.05 4.38 16.76
CA SER A 269 2.40 4.37 17.34
C SER A 269 2.38 3.99 18.81
N SER A 270 3.55 3.81 19.44
CA SER A 270 3.64 3.54 20.87
C SER A 270 3.15 4.71 21.73
N THR A 271 3.21 5.94 21.21
CA THR A 271 2.66 7.14 21.87
C THR A 271 1.19 7.34 21.57
N ASP A 272 0.68 6.74 20.48
CA ASP A 272 -0.69 6.87 19.99
C ASP A 272 -1.23 5.49 19.56
N PRO A 273 -1.48 4.58 20.53
CA PRO A 273 -1.83 3.19 20.25
C PRO A 273 -3.20 3.03 19.56
N TYR A 274 -3.95 4.12 19.46
CA TYR A 274 -5.30 4.14 18.90
C TYR A 274 -5.44 4.93 17.60
N GLY A 275 -4.30 5.35 17.03
CA GLY A 275 -4.27 6.15 15.82
C GLY A 275 -4.32 7.64 16.13
N ALA A 276 -3.51 8.41 15.41
CA ALA A 276 -3.63 9.85 15.32
C ALA A 276 -3.66 10.25 13.84
N PHE A 277 -4.63 11.06 13.46
CA PHE A 277 -4.68 11.65 12.12
C PHE A 277 -3.97 13.00 12.16
N ASP A 278 -2.85 13.14 11.45
CA ASP A 278 -2.04 14.37 11.47
C ASP A 278 -2.28 15.19 10.19
N GLY A 279 -3.55 15.49 9.92
CA GLY A 279 -3.97 16.21 8.70
C GLY A 279 -4.30 15.30 7.52
N ASN A 280 -4.50 14.01 7.78
CA ASN A 280 -4.88 13.04 6.74
C ASN A 280 -6.19 13.41 6.05
N THR A 281 -6.28 13.02 4.77
CA THR A 281 -7.41 13.30 3.91
C THR A 281 -7.95 12.05 3.26
N ALA A 282 -9.27 12.02 3.07
CA ALA A 282 -9.94 11.12 2.15
C ALA A 282 -10.88 11.90 1.22
N ASP A 283 -10.96 11.58 -0.06
CA ASP A 283 -12.01 12.19 -0.90
C ASP A 283 -13.36 11.56 -0.58
N THR A 284 -13.45 10.23 -0.56
CA THR A 284 -14.70 9.52 -0.28
C THR A 284 -14.47 8.33 0.64
N VAL A 285 -15.26 8.25 1.70
CA VAL A 285 -15.32 7.09 2.59
C VAL A 285 -16.74 6.54 2.59
N THR A 286 -16.90 5.30 2.16
CA THR A 286 -18.16 4.55 2.26
C THR A 286 -18.01 3.46 3.31
N ASN A 287 -18.68 3.60 4.44
CA ASN A 287 -18.70 2.58 5.50
C ASN A 287 -20.01 1.77 5.43
N THR A 288 -19.89 0.51 4.99
CA THR A 288 -21.03 -0.41 4.88
C THR A 288 -21.10 -1.38 6.05
N ASP A 289 -19.95 -1.85 6.54
CA ASP A 289 -19.86 -2.79 7.65
C ASP A 289 -18.45 -2.86 8.27
N GLY A 290 -17.67 -1.77 8.18
CA GLY A 290 -16.30 -1.69 8.69
C GLY A 290 -16.13 -0.69 9.82
N ASP A 291 -14.88 -0.30 10.07
CA ASP A 291 -14.44 0.58 11.15
C ASP A 291 -13.71 1.81 10.60
N PHE A 292 -14.26 3.00 10.82
CA PHE A 292 -13.51 4.24 10.68
C PHE A 292 -13.11 4.75 12.06
N GLN A 293 -11.81 4.69 12.40
CA GLN A 293 -11.30 5.00 13.73
C GLN A 293 -10.51 6.31 13.75
N MET A 294 -11.09 7.33 14.39
CA MET A 294 -10.48 8.65 14.54
C MET A 294 -9.41 8.72 15.62
N GLY A 295 -9.35 7.72 16.51
CA GLY A 295 -8.39 7.68 17.62
C GLY A 295 -8.65 8.74 18.70
N THR A 296 -7.62 9.09 19.47
CA THR A 296 -7.73 10.01 20.63
C THR A 296 -7.46 11.47 20.29
N LYS A 297 -6.70 11.74 19.23
CA LYS A 297 -6.27 13.07 18.82
C LYS A 297 -6.12 13.19 17.31
N GLY A 298 -5.89 14.42 16.85
CA GLY A 298 -5.65 14.72 15.44
C GLY A 298 -6.92 15.10 14.67
N SER A 299 -6.78 15.29 13.37
CA SER A 299 -7.86 15.68 12.47
C SER A 299 -7.79 14.96 11.14
N CYS A 300 -8.94 14.47 10.68
CA CYS A 300 -9.11 13.92 9.33
C CYS A 300 -10.12 14.78 8.56
N SER A 301 -9.84 15.04 7.28
CA SER A 301 -10.80 15.69 6.38
C SER A 301 -11.30 14.71 5.32
N VAL A 302 -12.63 14.62 5.17
CA VAL A 302 -13.30 13.77 4.19
C VAL A 302 -14.22 14.62 3.31
N LYS A 303 -14.17 14.54 1.97
CA LYS A 303 -15.15 15.29 1.16
C LYS A 303 -16.53 14.67 1.24
N HIS A 304 -16.63 13.37 0.99
CA HIS A 304 -17.87 12.62 0.98
C HIS A 304 -17.82 11.47 1.99
N TYR A 305 -18.65 11.55 3.03
CA TYR A 305 -18.79 10.49 4.02
C TYR A 305 -20.17 9.83 3.91
N LYS A 306 -20.20 8.51 3.75
CA LYS A 306 -21.43 7.71 3.75
C LYS A 306 -21.35 6.60 4.79
N GLN A 307 -22.34 6.51 5.67
CA GLN A 307 -22.49 5.44 6.64
C GLN A 307 -23.83 4.72 6.48
N THR A 308 -23.75 3.42 6.18
CA THR A 308 -24.92 2.53 6.05
C THR A 308 -24.91 1.39 7.06
N GLY A 309 -23.72 1.04 7.59
CA GLY A 309 -23.50 0.09 8.66
C GLY A 309 -22.13 0.33 9.31
N GLY A 310 -21.59 -0.68 10.00
CA GLY A 310 -20.29 -0.56 10.66
C GLY A 310 -20.24 0.50 11.76
N TYR A 311 -19.03 0.96 12.06
CA TYR A 311 -18.75 1.88 13.17
C TYR A 311 -17.90 3.08 12.71
N LEU A 312 -18.28 4.27 13.17
CA LEU A 312 -17.42 5.44 13.27
C LEU A 312 -16.99 5.58 14.73
N LYS A 313 -15.69 5.47 15.01
CA LYS A 313 -15.15 5.34 16.38
C LYS A 313 -14.33 6.56 16.77
N PHE A 314 -14.66 7.14 17.92
CA PHE A 314 -13.87 8.14 18.62
C PHE A 314 -13.40 7.59 19.97
N ARG A 315 -12.18 7.93 20.37
CA ARG A 315 -11.66 7.65 21.70
C ARG A 315 -11.39 8.95 22.44
N ILE A 316 -11.71 8.97 23.72
CA ILE A 316 -11.50 10.11 24.61
C ILE A 316 -10.42 9.75 25.61
N ASP A 317 -9.33 10.51 25.61
CA ASP A 317 -8.24 10.36 26.58
C ASP A 317 -8.38 11.42 27.70
N ASN A 318 -8.17 10.99 28.95
CA ASN A 318 -8.05 11.81 30.16
C ASN A 318 -9.17 12.82 30.48
N TYR A 319 -10.27 12.83 29.71
CA TYR A 319 -11.44 13.71 29.90
C TYR A 319 -11.12 15.22 29.88
N GLU A 320 -9.95 15.62 29.38
CA GLU A 320 -9.49 17.02 29.37
C GLU A 320 -10.12 17.87 28.25
N GLY A 321 -10.95 17.28 27.40
CA GLY A 321 -11.70 17.98 26.35
C GLY A 321 -10.97 18.10 25.02
N HIS A 322 -9.79 17.49 24.87
CA HIS A 322 -9.15 17.29 23.57
C HIS A 322 -9.58 15.95 22.98
N THR A 323 -10.08 15.97 21.75
CA THR A 323 -10.53 14.78 21.03
C THR A 323 -10.17 14.92 19.56
N SER A 324 -10.12 13.80 18.85
CA SER A 324 -9.97 13.78 17.41
C SER A 324 -11.15 14.49 16.72
N HIS A 325 -10.87 15.07 15.54
CA HIS A 325 -11.85 15.86 14.80
C HIS A 325 -12.01 15.36 13.36
N LEU A 326 -13.25 15.11 12.94
CA LEU A 326 -13.60 14.74 11.57
C LEU A 326 -14.28 15.92 10.85
N SER A 327 -13.62 16.43 9.81
CA SER A 327 -14.18 17.47 8.95
C SER A 327 -14.78 16.86 7.69
N ILE A 328 -16.09 16.95 7.51
CA ILE A 328 -16.78 16.55 6.28
C ILE A 328 -17.01 17.80 5.43
N LEU A 329 -16.46 17.81 4.21
CA LEU A 329 -16.37 19.03 3.41
C LEU A 329 -17.55 19.23 2.45
N GLU A 330 -18.15 18.16 1.94
CA GLU A 330 -19.19 18.26 0.90
C GLU A 330 -20.48 17.51 1.22
N THR A 331 -20.42 16.20 1.52
CA THR A 331 -21.64 15.41 1.76
C THR A 331 -21.49 14.46 2.94
N LEU A 332 -22.50 14.44 3.79
CA LEU A 332 -22.71 13.45 4.85
C LEU A 332 -24.02 12.70 4.57
N ASP A 333 -23.95 11.40 4.32
CA ASP A 333 -25.12 10.53 4.12
C ASP A 333 -25.16 9.43 5.19
N VAL A 334 -26.20 9.43 6.02
CA VAL A 334 -26.33 8.50 7.14
C VAL A 334 -27.68 7.80 7.06
N SER A 335 -27.64 6.48 6.97
CA SER A 335 -28.82 5.62 6.98
C SER A 335 -28.71 4.42 7.92
N GLY A 336 -27.54 4.20 8.54
CA GLY A 336 -27.33 3.13 9.53
C GLY A 336 -25.94 3.18 10.19
N GLY A 337 -25.54 2.07 10.80
CA GLY A 337 -24.29 1.93 11.56
C GLY A 337 -24.35 2.52 12.97
N VAL A 338 -23.19 2.66 13.59
CA VAL A 338 -23.03 3.14 14.98
C VAL A 338 -21.97 4.23 15.04
N LEU A 339 -22.26 5.30 15.78
CA LEU A 339 -21.23 6.23 16.26
C LEU A 339 -20.77 5.76 17.64
N GLU A 340 -19.56 5.19 17.74
CA GLU A 340 -19.03 4.71 19.01
C GLU A 340 -18.09 5.75 19.62
N ILE A 341 -18.31 6.07 20.89
CA ILE A 341 -17.44 6.95 21.66
C ILE A 341 -17.02 6.17 22.90
N THR A 342 -15.73 5.92 23.04
CA THR A 342 -15.16 5.15 24.15
C THR A 342 -14.18 5.99 24.96
N ALA A 343 -14.22 5.87 26.29
CA ALA A 343 -13.24 6.49 27.18
C ALA A 343 -12.49 5.40 27.97
N GLU A 344 -11.18 5.54 28.19
CA GLU A 344 -10.37 4.45 28.78
C GLU A 344 -9.55 4.84 30.02
N THR A 345 -9.30 6.14 30.27
CA THR A 345 -8.35 6.60 31.30
C THR A 345 -9.02 7.44 32.38
N TYR A 346 -9.11 6.94 33.62
CA TYR A 346 -9.67 7.65 34.78
C TYR A 346 -9.03 9.04 34.95
N PRO A 347 -9.79 10.14 34.98
CA PRO A 347 -9.24 11.40 35.40
C PRO A 347 -9.17 11.38 36.94
N ASP A 348 -8.05 11.81 37.51
CA ASP A 348 -8.01 12.09 38.95
C ASP A 348 -9.03 13.18 39.34
N HIS A 349 -9.43 14.03 38.37
CA HIS A 349 -10.41 15.10 38.54
C HIS A 349 -11.33 15.25 37.30
N PRO A 350 -12.53 14.64 37.28
CA PRO A 350 -13.47 14.80 36.17
C PRO A 350 -13.88 16.26 36.01
N ARG A 351 -13.88 16.77 34.78
CA ARG A 351 -14.33 18.13 34.44
C ARG A 351 -15.41 18.07 33.39
N SER A 352 -16.36 19.01 33.49
CA SER A 352 -17.31 19.20 32.40
C SER A 352 -16.60 19.86 31.22
N THR A 353 -16.71 19.26 30.04
CA THR A 353 -16.04 19.71 28.81
C THR A 353 -17.00 19.62 27.63
N VAL A 354 -16.76 20.46 26.63
CA VAL A 354 -17.46 20.43 25.35
C VAL A 354 -16.43 20.42 24.25
N SER A 355 -16.54 19.45 23.34
CA SER A 355 -15.59 19.24 22.24
C SER A 355 -16.33 18.94 20.95
N THR A 356 -15.86 19.50 19.83
CA THR A 356 -16.46 19.23 18.52
C THR A 356 -15.84 17.98 17.89
N LEU A 357 -16.64 16.92 17.71
CA LEU A 357 -16.20 15.67 17.11
C LEU A 357 -16.24 15.74 15.58
N ILE A 358 -17.34 16.25 15.03
CA ILE A 358 -17.59 16.27 13.60
C ILE A 358 -18.06 17.65 13.17
N THR A 359 -17.49 18.16 12.09
CA THR A 359 -18.05 19.28 11.32
C THR A 359 -18.58 18.73 10.00
N ALA A 360 -19.78 19.12 9.57
CA ALA A 360 -20.32 18.76 8.25
C ALA A 360 -20.91 19.99 7.55
N PRO A 361 -21.27 19.92 6.25
CA PRO A 361 -21.80 21.08 5.54
C PRO A 361 -23.24 21.40 5.94
N GLY A 362 -23.45 22.59 6.49
CA GLY A 362 -24.76 23.10 6.92
C GLY A 362 -25.36 22.35 8.13
N PRO A 363 -26.52 22.78 8.64
CA PRO A 363 -27.29 21.99 9.60
C PRO A 363 -27.81 20.74 8.90
N SER A 364 -27.13 19.61 9.12
CA SER A 364 -27.45 18.34 8.47
C SER A 364 -28.39 17.50 9.34
N SER A 365 -29.49 17.04 8.76
CA SER A 365 -30.33 15.97 9.34
C SER A 365 -29.51 14.72 9.66
N ASP A 366 -28.43 14.48 8.90
CA ASP A 366 -27.59 13.30 9.04
C ASP A 366 -26.64 13.40 10.25
N LEU A 367 -26.26 14.61 10.69
CA LEU A 367 -25.61 14.79 12.00
C LEU A 367 -26.55 14.40 13.15
N ASN A 368 -27.85 14.71 13.04
CA ASN A 368 -28.82 14.29 14.04
C ASN A 368 -29.01 12.76 14.03
N LYS A 369 -29.08 12.14 12.84
CA LYS A 369 -29.11 10.67 12.73
C LYS A 369 -27.88 10.02 13.37
N LEU A 370 -26.68 10.54 13.13
CA LEU A 370 -25.46 10.04 13.80
C LEU A 370 -25.54 10.18 15.32
N ALA A 371 -26.05 11.31 15.81
CA ALA A 371 -26.23 11.54 17.25
C ALA A 371 -27.22 10.56 17.88
N GLU A 372 -28.28 10.17 17.16
CA GLU A 372 -29.26 9.18 17.60
C GLU A 372 -28.70 7.74 17.59
N LEU A 373 -27.71 7.46 16.75
CA LEU A 373 -27.03 6.16 16.61
C LEU A 373 -25.78 6.04 17.49
N VAL A 374 -25.63 6.91 18.51
CA VAL A 374 -24.45 6.93 19.37
C VAL A 374 -24.46 5.83 20.43
N HIS A 375 -23.34 5.14 20.61
CA HIS A 375 -23.06 4.29 21.76
C HIS A 375 -21.90 4.86 22.57
N PHE A 376 -22.15 5.09 23.86
CA PHE A 376 -21.13 5.52 24.81
C PHE A 376 -20.62 4.33 25.62
N ASN A 377 -19.33 4.06 25.54
CA ASN A 377 -18.70 2.93 26.22
C ASN A 377 -17.65 3.39 27.23
N SER A 378 -17.54 2.64 28.33
CA SER A 378 -16.46 2.77 29.31
C SER A 378 -16.35 4.14 30.00
N PHE A 379 -17.43 4.92 30.06
CA PHE A 379 -17.50 6.15 30.87
C PHE A 379 -17.71 5.82 32.36
N PRO A 380 -16.99 6.49 33.29
CA PRO A 380 -17.17 6.31 34.72
C PRO A 380 -18.51 6.90 35.16
N SER A 381 -19.06 6.39 36.26
CA SER A 381 -20.39 6.77 36.75
C SER A 381 -20.57 8.25 37.12
N ASN A 382 -19.47 8.98 37.32
CA ASN A 382 -19.45 10.40 37.67
C ASN A 382 -19.29 11.33 36.45
N ILE A 383 -19.22 10.78 35.23
CA ILE A 383 -19.21 11.55 33.97
C ILE A 383 -20.38 11.09 33.12
N THR A 384 -21.27 12.02 32.78
CA THR A 384 -22.38 11.75 31.85
C THR A 384 -22.03 12.32 30.48
N PRO A 385 -21.80 11.47 29.46
CA PRO A 385 -21.60 11.92 28.10
C PRO A 385 -22.92 12.19 27.40
N SER A 386 -22.93 13.15 26.47
CA SER A 386 -24.08 13.46 25.63
C SER A 386 -23.62 14.11 24.33
N LEU A 387 -24.42 13.96 23.26
CA LEU A 387 -24.18 14.63 21.99
C LEU A 387 -25.19 15.75 21.77
N GLN A 388 -24.73 16.82 21.13
CA GLN A 388 -25.58 17.91 20.68
C GLN A 388 -25.15 18.36 19.28
N VAL A 389 -26.13 18.51 18.39
CA VAL A 389 -25.93 19.15 17.09
C VAL A 389 -26.12 20.67 17.26
N VAL A 390 -25.10 21.46 16.93
CA VAL A 390 -25.12 22.92 17.00
C VAL A 390 -24.68 23.50 15.66
N GLY A 391 -25.65 24.02 14.89
CA GLY A 391 -25.37 24.49 13.54
C GLY A 391 -24.88 23.33 12.68
N ASN A 392 -23.62 23.38 12.27
CA ASN A 392 -22.96 22.42 11.40
C ASN A 392 -22.00 21.48 12.15
N GLU A 393 -22.07 21.46 13.48
CA GLU A 393 -21.17 20.71 14.36
C GLU A 393 -21.93 19.64 15.16
N LEU A 394 -21.32 18.47 15.32
CA LEU A 394 -21.68 17.48 16.33
C LEU A 394 -20.71 17.60 17.52
N ARG A 395 -21.24 18.02 18.66
CA ARG A 395 -20.47 18.29 19.87
C ARG A 395 -20.70 17.21 20.91
N LEU A 396 -19.61 16.72 21.49
CA LEU A 396 -19.60 15.91 22.70
C LEU A 396 -19.57 16.82 23.92
N SER A 397 -20.55 16.65 24.80
CA SER A 397 -20.57 17.28 26.12
C SER A 397 -20.37 16.21 27.18
N LEU A 398 -19.31 16.36 27.97
CA LEU A 398 -19.06 15.56 29.16
C LEU A 398 -19.49 16.38 30.36
N THR A 399 -20.39 15.84 31.19
CA THR A 399 -20.86 16.52 32.40
C THR A 399 -20.35 15.78 33.62
N ALA A 400 -19.48 16.44 34.40
CA ALA A 400 -19.05 15.93 35.69
C ALA A 400 -20.17 16.11 36.72
N VAL A 401 -20.51 15.04 37.43
CA VAL A 401 -21.48 15.08 38.52
C VAL A 401 -20.70 15.23 39.82
N ALA A 402 -20.92 16.33 40.55
CA ALA A 402 -20.31 16.52 41.86
C ALA A 402 -20.91 15.52 42.86
N HIS A 403 -20.05 14.84 43.61
CA HIS A 403 -20.43 14.06 44.79
C HIS A 403 -20.34 14.89 46.06
#